data_AF-A0A0E3LS54-F1
#
_entry.id   AF-A0A0E3LS54-F1
#
_cell.length_a   1.000
_cell.length_b   1.000
_cell.length_c   1.000
_cell.angle_alpha   90.00
_cell.angle_beta   90.00
_cell.angle_gamma   90.00
#
_symmetry.space_group_name_H-M   'P 1'
#
loop_
_entity.id
_entity.type
_entity.pdbx_description
1 polymer ?
#
loop_
_entity_poly.entity_id
_entity_poly.type
_entity_poly.pdbx_seq_one_letter_code
_entity_poly.pdbx_strand_id
1 'polypeptide(L)'
;MSEYNEEKVSQGTNNSNWISTVILKLERGHRYSEEISKEINFQILSYVICQILSKVEGNGIILFPAGWIDACEDNAKKLYGETVKRITPLLKNEKRDVFVCVGIDGNQKNGLKWDQIALAVDKNGIQALGRKFYPTKIEKDKKYEDLVKNNFAKNYLVKEEDYPRIFTLNGRRYYLSVCYDIFGLKKDENDNKDVDVILNLVHCFCPKSIKNRDCEEEKSGVSSGDSYYARHGFGGASKKWACPVFGAAVFYSRKVPERWPSGVMWNSGDKSTKYCNYNEISLQPTEKFNKYINECTAYIRIYCI
;
A
#
# COMPACT_ATOMS: atom_id res chain seq x y z
N MET A 1 19.56 36.56 -15.53
CA MET A 1 18.56 35.77 -16.28
C MET A 1 18.87 34.31 -16.00
N SER A 2 18.11 33.66 -15.12
CA SER A 2 18.29 32.26 -14.77
C SER A 2 17.50 31.40 -15.75
N GLU A 3 18.20 30.54 -16.48
CA GLU A 3 17.60 29.56 -17.38
C GLU A 3 16.70 28.61 -16.59
N TYR A 4 15.40 28.66 -16.86
CA TYR A 4 14.44 27.66 -16.41
C TYR A 4 14.72 26.39 -17.22
N ASN A 5 15.26 25.36 -16.56
CA ASN A 5 15.29 24.01 -17.11
C ASN A 5 13.85 23.48 -17.14
N GLU A 6 13.23 23.49 -18.32
CA GLU A 6 12.01 22.73 -18.59
C GLU A 6 12.30 21.25 -18.39
N GLU A 7 11.74 20.64 -17.33
CA GLU A 7 11.69 19.19 -17.20
C GLU A 7 10.90 18.63 -18.39
N LYS A 8 11.60 17.96 -19.31
CA LYS A 8 10.98 17.27 -20.43
C LYS A 8 10.05 16.18 -19.91
N VAL A 9 8.74 16.42 -20.03
CA VAL A 9 7.70 15.40 -19.93
C VAL A 9 8.01 14.34 -20.99
N SER A 10 8.21 13.08 -20.58
CA SER A 10 8.37 11.99 -21.54
C SER A 10 7.06 11.87 -22.32
N GLN A 11 7.12 12.01 -23.65
CA GLN A 11 5.99 11.73 -24.53
C GLN A 11 5.63 10.24 -24.41
N GLY A 12 4.68 9.95 -23.52
CA GLY A 12 4.15 8.62 -23.28
C GLY A 12 3.19 8.24 -24.39
N THR A 13 3.38 7.05 -24.94
CA THR A 13 2.47 6.36 -25.86
C THR A 13 1.02 6.44 -25.40
N ASN A 14 0.14 7.00 -26.24
CA ASN A 14 -1.32 6.97 -26.06
C ASN A 14 -1.79 5.55 -25.71
N ASN A 15 -2.50 5.40 -24.57
CA ASN A 15 -3.22 4.22 -24.05
C ASN A 15 -2.51 3.20 -23.13
N SER A 16 -1.31 3.43 -22.58
CA SER A 16 -0.77 2.49 -21.57
C SER A 16 -1.37 2.73 -20.17
N ASN A 17 -1.88 1.68 -19.53
CA ASN A 17 -2.21 1.71 -18.10
C ASN A 17 -0.92 1.89 -17.28
N TRP A 18 -1.00 2.60 -16.17
CA TRP A 18 0.13 2.71 -15.25
C TRP A 18 -0.25 2.41 -13.80
N ILE A 19 0.72 1.95 -13.02
CA ILE A 19 0.65 1.88 -11.56
C ILE A 19 1.79 2.72 -10.99
N SER A 20 1.46 3.62 -10.07
CA SER A 20 2.41 4.36 -9.26
C SER A 20 2.40 3.81 -7.84
N THR A 21 3.55 3.32 -7.36
CA THR A 21 3.70 2.91 -5.96
C THR A 21 4.35 4.03 -5.16
N VAL A 22 3.76 4.37 -4.02
CA VAL A 22 4.26 5.40 -3.11
C VAL A 22 4.89 4.74 -1.89
N ILE A 23 6.19 4.96 -1.69
CA ILE A 23 6.91 4.53 -0.49
C ILE A 23 7.18 5.76 0.35
N LEU A 24 6.66 5.80 1.57
CA LEU A 24 6.86 6.94 2.46
C LEU A 24 8.04 6.67 3.39
N LYS A 25 8.88 7.67 3.59
CA LYS A 25 9.90 7.69 4.64
C LYS A 25 9.55 8.79 5.63
N LEU A 26 9.32 8.41 6.87
CA LEU A 26 8.96 9.30 7.96
C LEU A 26 10.04 9.32 9.03
N GLU A 27 10.37 10.51 9.53
CA GLU A 27 11.31 10.69 10.63
C GLU A 27 10.64 10.39 12.00
N ARG A 28 11.45 10.18 13.05
CA ARG A 28 11.04 9.57 14.35
C ARG A 28 9.92 10.30 15.09
N GLY A 29 9.73 11.60 14.85
CA GLY A 29 8.71 12.43 15.51
C GLY A 29 7.27 12.21 14.99
N HIS A 30 7.09 11.67 13.79
CA HIS A 30 5.78 11.67 13.11
C HIS A 30 4.79 10.61 13.56
N ARG A 31 5.20 9.65 14.40
CA ARG A 31 4.33 8.55 14.81
C ARG A 31 3.43 8.88 16.01
N TYR A 32 3.71 9.96 16.74
CA TYR A 32 3.22 10.13 18.12
C TYR A 32 2.43 11.42 18.40
N SER A 33 2.06 12.23 17.40
CA SER A 33 1.16 13.39 17.59
C SER A 33 -0.17 13.20 16.84
N GLU A 34 -1.23 12.84 17.56
CA GLU A 34 -2.46 12.25 16.99
C GLU A 34 -3.24 13.17 16.04
N GLU A 35 -3.59 14.40 16.42
CA GLU A 35 -4.39 15.28 15.55
C GLU A 35 -3.58 16.01 14.48
N ILE A 36 -2.35 16.42 14.83
CA ILE A 36 -1.43 17.09 13.89
C ILE A 36 -1.03 16.12 12.76
N SER A 37 -0.94 14.82 13.06
CA SER A 37 -0.59 13.79 12.07
C SER A 37 -1.65 13.62 10.98
N LYS A 38 -2.96 13.62 11.31
CA LYS A 38 -4.01 13.29 10.33
C LYS A 38 -4.11 14.30 9.17
N GLU A 39 -4.20 15.59 9.48
CA GLU A 39 -4.27 16.63 8.44
C GLU A 39 -3.00 16.65 7.59
N ILE A 40 -1.83 16.51 8.24
CA ILE A 40 -0.54 16.41 7.54
C ILE A 40 -0.55 15.22 6.57
N ASN A 41 -1.07 14.07 6.98
CA ASN A 41 -1.15 12.88 6.12
C ASN A 41 -2.05 13.12 4.91
N PHE A 42 -3.19 13.81 5.07
CA PHE A 42 -4.04 14.19 3.94
C PHE A 42 -3.39 15.25 3.03
N GLN A 43 -2.60 16.16 3.56
CA GLN A 43 -1.81 17.11 2.77
C GLN A 43 -0.74 16.39 1.94
N ILE A 44 0.00 15.45 2.55
CA ILE A 44 0.98 14.61 1.86
C ILE A 44 0.28 13.79 0.76
N LEU A 45 -0.87 13.16 1.08
CA LEU A 45 -1.67 12.39 0.12
C LEU A 45 -2.03 13.22 -1.10
N SER A 46 -2.65 14.39 -0.87
CA SER A 46 -3.11 15.28 -1.92
C SER A 46 -1.96 15.78 -2.78
N TYR A 47 -0.86 16.20 -2.14
CA TYR A 47 0.32 16.68 -2.83
C TYR A 47 0.94 15.60 -3.71
N VAL A 48 1.15 14.39 -3.18
CA VAL A 48 1.76 13.28 -3.94
C VAL A 48 0.87 12.87 -5.12
N ILE A 49 -0.45 12.85 -4.95
CA ILE A 49 -1.39 12.60 -6.06
C ILE A 49 -1.16 13.63 -7.18
N CYS A 50 -1.15 14.92 -6.85
CA CYS A 50 -0.93 15.97 -7.84
C CYS A 50 0.43 15.84 -8.56
N GLN A 51 1.50 15.52 -7.82
CA GLN A 51 2.84 15.35 -8.40
C GLN A 51 2.93 14.16 -9.36
N ILE A 52 2.18 13.08 -9.10
CA ILE A 52 2.09 11.94 -10.01
C ILE A 52 1.26 12.31 -11.24
N LEU A 53 0.08 12.88 -11.04
CA LEU A 53 -0.83 13.25 -12.13
C LEU A 53 -0.21 14.24 -13.12
N SER A 54 0.72 15.09 -12.67
CA SER A 54 1.44 16.03 -13.53
C SER A 54 2.60 15.41 -14.32
N LYS A 55 3.03 14.19 -13.99
CA LYS A 55 4.20 13.53 -14.61
C LYS A 55 3.85 12.42 -15.58
N VAL A 56 2.71 11.77 -15.39
CA VAL A 56 2.27 10.68 -16.28
C VAL A 56 0.96 10.98 -16.95
N GLU A 57 0.76 10.45 -18.14
CA GLU A 57 -0.50 10.48 -18.88
C GLU A 57 -1.17 9.10 -18.88
N GLY A 58 -2.45 9.05 -19.28
CA GLY A 58 -3.22 7.81 -19.36
C GLY A 58 -3.89 7.39 -18.05
N ASN A 59 -4.66 6.31 -18.12
CA ASN A 59 -5.39 5.74 -16.99
C ASN A 59 -4.44 5.02 -16.03
N GLY A 60 -4.70 5.06 -14.73
CA GLY A 60 -3.80 4.40 -13.80
C GLY A 60 -4.22 4.33 -12.36
N ILE A 61 -3.30 3.86 -11.53
CA ILE A 61 -3.52 3.56 -10.12
C ILE A 61 -2.39 4.16 -9.29
N ILE A 62 -2.73 4.91 -8.24
CA ILE A 62 -1.77 5.40 -7.25
C ILE A 62 -1.94 4.59 -5.97
N LEU A 63 -0.92 3.83 -5.59
CA LEU A 63 -0.93 2.95 -4.42
C LEU A 63 -0.16 3.59 -3.26
N PHE A 64 -0.88 3.90 -2.18
CA PHE A 64 -0.35 4.38 -0.91
C PHE A 64 -0.26 3.23 0.12
N PRO A 65 0.60 3.37 1.15
CA PRO A 65 0.72 2.39 2.22
C PRO A 65 -0.52 2.35 3.13
N ALA A 66 -0.55 1.35 4.01
CA ALA A 66 -1.52 1.25 5.11
C ALA A 66 -0.99 1.89 6.40
N GLY A 67 -1.86 2.07 7.39
CA GLY A 67 -1.47 2.46 8.76
C GLY A 67 -0.99 3.87 9.00
N TRP A 68 -0.83 4.68 7.94
CA TRP A 68 -0.41 6.07 8.07
C TRP A 68 -1.61 7.03 8.20
N ILE A 69 -2.74 6.72 7.57
CA ILE A 69 -4.02 7.37 7.87
C ILE A 69 -4.71 6.52 8.92
N ASP A 70 -5.10 7.13 10.03
CA ASP A 70 -5.46 6.40 11.24
C ASP A 70 -6.58 7.12 11.98
N ALA A 71 -7.62 6.36 12.35
CA ALA A 71 -8.74 6.82 13.17
C ALA A 71 -8.46 6.69 14.67
N CYS A 72 -7.24 6.31 15.07
CA CYS A 72 -6.83 6.09 16.45
C CYS A 72 -7.75 5.06 17.13
N GLU A 73 -8.40 5.43 18.23
CA GLU A 73 -9.34 4.57 18.96
C GLU A 73 -10.69 4.41 18.24
N ASP A 74 -11.00 5.27 17.27
CA ASP A 74 -12.23 5.21 16.49
C ASP A 74 -12.17 4.19 15.35
N ASN A 75 -13.34 3.78 14.88
CA ASN A 75 -13.49 2.91 13.73
C ASN A 75 -12.95 3.57 12.44
N ALA A 76 -12.20 2.80 11.64
CA ALA A 76 -11.62 3.28 10.38
C ALA A 76 -12.67 3.88 9.42
N LYS A 77 -13.91 3.38 9.47
CA LYS A 77 -15.06 3.87 8.69
C LYS A 77 -15.33 5.35 8.87
N LYS A 78 -15.00 5.93 10.03
CA LYS A 78 -15.15 7.38 10.27
C LYS A 78 -14.34 8.22 9.29
N LEU A 79 -13.23 7.69 8.76
CA LEU A 79 -12.36 8.40 7.83
C LEU A 79 -12.65 8.13 6.35
N TYR A 80 -13.62 7.26 6.02
CA TYR A 80 -13.95 6.97 4.62
C TYR A 80 -14.45 8.22 3.89
N GLY A 81 -15.42 8.91 4.48
CA GLY A 81 -15.98 10.13 3.90
C GLY A 81 -14.95 11.26 3.78
N GLU A 82 -14.07 11.41 4.77
CA GLU A 82 -12.98 12.40 4.70
C GLU A 82 -11.98 12.05 3.59
N THR A 83 -11.59 10.79 3.47
CA THR A 83 -10.70 10.29 2.42
C THR A 83 -11.27 10.55 1.02
N VAL A 84 -12.55 10.23 0.80
CA VAL A 84 -13.27 10.52 -0.45
C VAL A 84 -13.30 12.02 -0.74
N LYS A 85 -13.58 12.85 0.27
CA LYS A 85 -13.59 14.32 0.13
C LYS A 85 -12.23 14.90 -0.25
N ARG A 86 -11.12 14.27 0.14
CA ARG A 86 -9.77 14.71 -0.22
C ARG A 86 -9.35 14.24 -1.61
N ILE A 87 -9.67 13.01 -1.99
CA ILE A 87 -9.21 12.40 -3.25
C ILE A 87 -10.08 12.82 -4.43
N THR A 88 -11.40 12.67 -4.32
CA THR A 88 -12.34 12.84 -5.45
C THR A 88 -12.20 14.19 -6.15
N PRO A 89 -12.09 15.34 -5.44
CA PRO A 89 -11.94 16.63 -6.11
C PRO A 89 -10.66 16.77 -6.93
N LEU A 90 -9.56 16.12 -6.52
CA LEU A 90 -8.30 16.12 -7.26
C LEU A 90 -8.44 15.36 -8.60
N LEU A 91 -9.31 14.35 -8.64
CA LEU A 91 -9.54 13.51 -9.82
C LEU A 91 -10.69 14.01 -10.69
N LYS A 92 -11.54 14.92 -10.19
CA LYS A 92 -12.78 15.31 -10.87
C LYS A 92 -12.56 15.97 -12.23
N ASN A 93 -11.46 16.72 -12.37
CA ASN A 93 -11.10 17.41 -13.61
C ASN A 93 -10.23 16.54 -14.54
N GLU A 94 -9.86 15.35 -14.09
CA GLU A 94 -9.06 14.43 -14.90
C GLU A 94 -9.94 13.77 -15.95
N LYS A 95 -9.55 13.92 -17.22
CA LYS A 95 -10.14 13.15 -18.33
C LYS A 95 -9.83 11.65 -18.21
N ARG A 96 -8.79 11.32 -17.45
CA ARG A 96 -8.25 9.99 -17.21
C ARG A 96 -9.06 9.28 -16.14
N ASP A 97 -9.14 7.97 -16.23
CA ASP A 97 -9.65 7.14 -15.14
C ASP A 97 -8.49 6.74 -14.24
N VAL A 98 -8.46 7.37 -13.06
CA VAL A 98 -7.42 7.16 -12.05
C VAL A 98 -8.05 6.69 -10.76
N PHE A 99 -7.44 5.66 -10.16
CA PHE A 99 -7.79 5.16 -8.84
C PHE A 99 -6.68 5.47 -7.85
N VAL A 100 -7.05 5.93 -6.66
CA VAL A 100 -6.13 6.08 -5.53
C VAL A 100 -6.46 5.00 -4.51
N CYS A 101 -5.50 4.12 -4.27
CA CYS A 101 -5.58 3.06 -3.29
C CYS A 101 -4.89 3.50 -2.00
N VAL A 102 -5.60 3.50 -0.87
CA VAL A 102 -5.08 3.97 0.42
C VAL A 102 -5.54 3.08 1.56
N GLY A 103 -4.67 2.88 2.56
CA GLY A 103 -5.00 2.11 3.74
C GLY A 103 -5.33 3.00 4.93
N ILE A 104 -6.38 2.65 5.66
CA ILE A 104 -6.85 3.33 6.86
C ILE A 104 -6.87 2.33 8.01
N ASP A 105 -6.25 2.70 9.12
CA ASP A 105 -6.31 1.96 10.37
C ASP A 105 -7.27 2.59 11.37
N GLY A 106 -7.68 1.82 12.37
CA GLY A 106 -8.54 2.29 13.46
C GLY A 106 -8.76 1.24 14.54
N ASN A 107 -9.66 1.53 15.46
CA ASN A 107 -9.97 0.74 16.65
C ASN A 107 -8.69 0.36 17.41
N GLN A 108 -7.81 1.32 17.72
CA GLN A 108 -6.61 1.03 18.49
C GLN A 108 -6.96 0.55 19.90
N LYS A 109 -6.43 -0.61 20.30
CA LYS A 109 -6.47 -1.10 21.68
C LYS A 109 -5.17 -1.77 22.04
N ASN A 110 -4.57 -1.40 23.18
CA ASN A 110 -3.29 -1.95 23.66
C ASN A 110 -2.18 -1.90 22.59
N GLY A 111 -2.08 -0.76 21.89
CA GLY A 111 -1.11 -0.51 20.81
C GLY A 111 -1.33 -1.28 19.52
N LEU A 112 -2.41 -2.06 19.39
CA LEU A 112 -2.76 -2.79 18.18
C LEU A 112 -3.96 -2.17 17.49
N LYS A 113 -3.92 -2.14 16.15
CA LYS A 113 -5.00 -1.66 15.29
C LYS A 113 -5.83 -2.83 14.81
N TRP A 114 -7.14 -2.79 15.01
CA TRP A 114 -8.02 -3.91 14.68
C TRP A 114 -8.83 -3.68 13.42
N ASP A 115 -9.12 -2.41 13.10
CA ASP A 115 -9.54 -2.04 11.77
C ASP A 115 -8.30 -1.76 10.94
N GLN A 116 -8.09 -2.56 9.89
CA GLN A 116 -7.03 -2.36 8.92
C GLN A 116 -7.65 -2.54 7.54
N ILE A 117 -7.94 -1.43 6.88
CA ILE A 117 -8.80 -1.37 5.69
C ILE A 117 -8.02 -0.82 4.52
N ALA A 118 -8.15 -1.42 3.34
CA ALA A 118 -7.76 -0.83 2.06
C ALA A 118 -8.99 -0.28 1.34
N LEU A 119 -8.86 0.90 0.73
CA LEU A 119 -9.86 1.55 -0.09
C LEU A 119 -9.26 1.78 -1.48
N ALA A 120 -10.07 1.65 -2.54
CA ALA A 120 -9.81 2.21 -3.85
C ALA A 120 -10.85 3.29 -4.16
N VAL A 121 -10.37 4.51 -4.44
CA VAL A 121 -11.20 5.70 -4.64
C VAL A 121 -10.92 6.28 -6.02
N ASP A 122 -11.96 6.60 -6.79
CA ASP A 122 -11.89 7.31 -8.07
C ASP A 122 -12.64 8.65 -8.00
N LYS A 123 -12.85 9.30 -9.15
CA LYS A 123 -13.63 10.55 -9.26
C LYS A 123 -15.12 10.40 -8.91
N ASN A 124 -15.62 9.18 -8.71
CA ASN A 124 -17.00 8.87 -8.34
C ASN A 124 -17.12 8.40 -6.88
N GLY A 125 -16.01 8.25 -6.16
CA GLY A 125 -15.99 7.83 -4.76
C GLY A 125 -15.34 6.45 -4.58
N ILE A 126 -15.83 5.68 -3.61
CA ILE A 126 -15.27 4.36 -3.28
C ILE A 126 -15.74 3.34 -4.32
N GLN A 127 -14.79 2.60 -4.90
CA GLN A 127 -15.07 1.55 -5.88
C GLN A 127 -14.76 0.14 -5.34
N ALA A 128 -13.79 0.04 -4.42
CA ALA A 128 -13.47 -1.21 -3.74
C ALA A 128 -13.01 -0.95 -2.31
N LEU A 129 -13.24 -1.95 -1.45
CA LEU A 129 -12.91 -1.89 -0.04
C LEU A 129 -12.53 -3.29 0.47
N GLY A 130 -11.52 -3.37 1.33
CA GLY A 130 -11.01 -4.64 1.81
C GLY A 130 -10.44 -4.55 3.22
N ARG A 131 -11.08 -5.23 4.16
CA ARG A 131 -10.57 -5.43 5.53
C ARG A 131 -9.50 -6.51 5.58
N LYS A 132 -8.41 -6.32 6.33
CA LYS A 132 -7.40 -7.37 6.49
C LYS A 132 -8.03 -8.68 6.94
N PHE A 133 -7.62 -9.78 6.32
CA PHE A 133 -8.11 -11.13 6.62
C PHE A 133 -7.00 -12.03 7.18
N TYR A 134 -5.73 -11.69 6.94
CA TYR A 134 -4.62 -12.50 7.41
C TYR A 134 -3.82 -11.80 8.51
N PRO A 135 -3.96 -12.23 9.78
CA PRO A 135 -3.27 -11.61 10.89
C PRO A 135 -1.77 -11.93 10.90
N THR A 136 -0.99 -10.98 11.41
CA THR A 136 0.43 -11.15 11.76
C THR A 136 0.59 -12.20 12.86
N LYS A 137 1.84 -12.60 13.14
CA LYS A 137 2.11 -13.56 14.21
C LYS A 137 1.65 -13.08 15.58
N ILE A 138 1.72 -11.78 15.85
CA ILE A 138 1.31 -11.24 17.15
C ILE A 138 -0.19 -11.02 17.23
N GLU A 139 -0.81 -10.59 16.15
CA GLU A 139 -2.28 -10.53 16.11
C GLU A 139 -2.89 -11.92 16.38
N LYS A 140 -2.19 -13.01 16.04
CA LYS A 140 -2.57 -14.40 16.35
C LYS A 140 -2.28 -14.88 17.78
N ASP A 141 -1.69 -14.06 18.64
CA ASP A 141 -1.47 -14.44 20.03
C ASP A 141 -2.83 -14.78 20.70
N LYS A 142 -2.87 -15.80 21.55
CA LYS A 142 -4.08 -16.31 22.19
C LYS A 142 -4.84 -15.21 22.94
N LYS A 143 -4.12 -14.24 23.53
CA LYS A 143 -4.73 -13.08 24.21
C LYS A 143 -5.54 -12.15 23.29
N TYR A 144 -5.39 -12.28 21.97
CA TYR A 144 -6.07 -11.46 20.97
C TYR A 144 -6.97 -12.28 20.03
N GLU A 145 -7.17 -13.57 20.30
CA GLU A 145 -7.91 -14.48 19.41
C GLU A 145 -9.32 -13.96 19.11
N ASP A 146 -10.03 -13.46 20.12
CA ASP A 146 -11.37 -12.91 19.95
C ASP A 146 -11.37 -11.62 19.12
N LEU A 147 -10.34 -10.79 19.25
CA LEU A 147 -10.21 -9.55 18.46
C LEU A 147 -9.98 -9.87 16.99
N VAL A 148 -9.15 -10.88 16.69
CA VAL A 148 -8.97 -11.37 15.31
C VAL A 148 -10.29 -11.89 14.76
N LYS A 149 -10.98 -12.79 15.47
CA LYS A 149 -12.24 -13.39 15.01
C LYS A 149 -13.31 -12.35 14.71
N ASN A 150 -13.34 -11.26 15.47
CA ASN A 150 -14.39 -10.25 15.37
C ASN A 150 -14.05 -9.09 14.42
N ASN A 151 -12.76 -8.77 14.19
CA ASN A 151 -12.37 -7.57 13.44
C ASN A 151 -11.68 -7.85 12.10
N PHE A 152 -11.28 -9.09 11.83
CA PHE A 152 -10.66 -9.46 10.56
C PHE A 152 -11.71 -10.07 9.64
N ALA A 153 -11.54 -9.86 8.34
CA ALA A 153 -12.36 -10.57 7.36
C ALA A 153 -12.10 -12.08 7.45
N LYS A 154 -13.16 -12.88 7.31
CA LYS A 154 -13.06 -14.35 7.41
C LYS A 154 -12.14 -14.95 6.34
N ASN A 155 -12.10 -14.34 5.16
CA ASN A 155 -11.25 -14.74 4.04
C ASN A 155 -11.10 -13.58 3.04
N TYR A 156 -10.34 -13.84 1.98
CA TYR A 156 -9.99 -12.91 0.92
C TYR A 156 -11.16 -12.51 -0.02
N LEU A 157 -12.36 -13.10 0.11
CA LEU A 157 -13.54 -12.79 -0.72
C LEU A 157 -14.62 -12.01 0.04
N VAL A 158 -14.49 -11.86 1.36
CA VAL A 158 -15.48 -11.14 2.16
C VAL A 158 -15.51 -9.67 1.75
N LYS A 159 -16.70 -9.19 1.42
CA LYS A 159 -17.02 -7.79 1.16
C LYS A 159 -16.96 -6.98 2.45
N GLU A 160 -16.57 -5.71 2.34
CA GLU A 160 -16.61 -4.75 3.43
C GLU A 160 -17.61 -3.65 3.05
N GLU A 161 -18.66 -3.44 3.85
CA GLU A 161 -19.71 -2.44 3.54
C GLU A 161 -20.33 -2.65 2.14
N ASP A 162 -20.58 -3.91 1.77
CA ASP A 162 -21.04 -4.35 0.44
C ASP A 162 -20.10 -4.08 -0.75
N TYR A 163 -18.97 -3.41 -0.53
CA TYR A 163 -17.95 -3.21 -1.55
C TYR A 163 -17.12 -4.46 -1.77
N PRO A 164 -16.79 -4.79 -3.03
CA PRO A 164 -15.84 -5.83 -3.35
C PRO A 164 -14.40 -5.36 -3.03
N ARG A 165 -13.48 -6.31 -2.90
CA ARG A 165 -12.02 -6.05 -2.82
C ARG A 165 -11.37 -5.81 -4.18
N ILE A 166 -12.10 -6.13 -5.23
CA ILE A 166 -11.63 -6.10 -6.61
C ILE A 166 -12.34 -4.97 -7.33
N PHE A 167 -11.58 -4.13 -8.02
CA PHE A 167 -12.09 -3.15 -8.97
C PHE A 167 -11.46 -3.37 -10.34
N THR A 168 -12.06 -2.76 -11.36
CA THR A 168 -11.63 -2.92 -12.75
C THR A 168 -11.18 -1.58 -13.33
N LEU A 169 -10.05 -1.60 -14.05
CA LEU A 169 -9.59 -0.48 -14.88
C LEU A 169 -9.17 -1.02 -16.24
N ASN A 170 -9.77 -0.50 -17.31
CA ASN A 170 -9.49 -0.91 -18.70
C ASN A 170 -9.51 -2.45 -18.89
N GLY A 171 -10.54 -3.11 -18.33
CA GLY A 171 -10.74 -4.56 -18.43
C GLY A 171 -9.88 -5.41 -17.51
N ARG A 172 -8.91 -4.84 -16.79
CA ARG A 172 -8.08 -5.56 -15.82
C ARG A 172 -8.61 -5.47 -14.40
N ARG A 173 -8.48 -6.55 -13.64
CA ARG A 173 -9.00 -6.75 -12.28
C ARG A 173 -7.89 -6.59 -11.24
N TYR A 174 -8.05 -5.61 -10.36
CA TYR A 174 -7.06 -5.23 -9.33
C TYR A 174 -7.57 -5.62 -7.95
N TYR A 175 -6.79 -6.42 -7.22
CA TYR A 175 -7.15 -6.93 -5.90
C TYR A 175 -6.47 -6.13 -4.78
N LEU A 176 -7.26 -5.61 -3.84
CA LEU A 176 -6.77 -4.93 -2.64
C LEU A 176 -6.36 -5.94 -1.56
N SER A 177 -5.12 -5.85 -1.09
CA SER A 177 -4.60 -6.65 0.02
C SER A 177 -3.97 -5.75 1.09
N VAL A 178 -4.28 -6.01 2.36
CA VAL A 178 -3.77 -5.23 3.48
C VAL A 178 -2.61 -5.96 4.13
N CYS A 179 -1.41 -5.43 3.92
CA CYS A 179 -0.19 -5.92 4.54
C CYS A 179 -0.10 -7.46 4.52
N TYR A 180 -0.17 -8.10 5.69
CA TYR A 180 0.04 -9.55 5.86
C TYR A 180 -0.93 -10.44 5.10
N ASP A 181 -2.02 -9.89 4.55
CA ASP A 181 -2.90 -10.56 3.58
C ASP A 181 -2.11 -11.24 2.46
N ILE A 182 -1.01 -10.64 2.02
CA ILE A 182 -0.15 -11.22 0.97
C ILE A 182 0.38 -12.62 1.33
N PHE A 183 0.64 -12.88 2.62
CA PHE A 183 1.05 -14.21 3.09
C PHE A 183 -0.13 -15.17 3.23
N GLY A 184 -1.33 -14.64 3.40
CA GLY A 184 -2.58 -15.40 3.36
C GLY A 184 -2.89 -15.91 1.96
N LEU A 185 -2.72 -15.07 0.94
CA LEU A 185 -2.94 -15.45 -0.47
C LEU A 185 -2.04 -16.60 -0.91
N LYS A 186 -0.80 -16.63 -0.41
CA LYS A 186 0.13 -17.74 -0.64
C LYS A 186 -0.37 -19.08 -0.06
N LYS A 187 -1.18 -19.05 0.99
CA LYS A 187 -1.67 -20.23 1.73
C LYS A 187 -3.06 -20.67 1.34
N ASP A 188 -3.76 -19.89 0.52
CA ASP A 188 -5.08 -20.26 0.05
C ASP A 188 -4.98 -21.54 -0.79
N GLU A 189 -5.91 -22.47 -0.51
CA GLU A 189 -6.04 -23.72 -1.25
C GLU A 189 -6.55 -23.45 -2.67
N ASN A 190 -7.29 -22.36 -2.85
CA ASN A 190 -7.80 -21.96 -4.15
C ASN A 190 -6.74 -21.20 -4.97
N ASP A 191 -6.74 -21.46 -6.27
CA ASP A 191 -5.98 -20.68 -7.24
C ASP A 191 -6.63 -19.33 -7.54
N ASN A 192 -5.89 -18.48 -8.25
CA ASN A 192 -6.26 -17.12 -8.62
C ASN A 192 -7.71 -17.02 -9.11
N LYS A 193 -8.53 -16.19 -8.45
CA LYS A 193 -9.94 -15.94 -8.78
C LYS A 193 -10.10 -14.84 -9.82
N ASP A 194 -9.40 -14.98 -10.94
CA ASP A 194 -9.45 -14.04 -12.07
C ASP A 194 -9.02 -12.63 -11.64
N VAL A 195 -7.85 -12.53 -11.01
CA VAL A 195 -7.17 -11.30 -10.60
C VAL A 195 -5.94 -11.11 -11.48
N ASP A 196 -5.84 -9.95 -12.12
CA ASP A 196 -4.71 -9.61 -13.00
C ASP A 196 -3.57 -8.96 -12.24
N VAL A 197 -3.85 -8.26 -11.15
CA VAL A 197 -2.86 -7.52 -10.36
C VAL A 197 -3.24 -7.51 -8.88
N ILE A 198 -2.26 -7.77 -8.01
CA ILE A 198 -2.42 -7.60 -6.56
C ILE A 198 -1.80 -6.26 -6.14
N LEU A 199 -2.57 -5.46 -5.39
CA LEU A 199 -2.12 -4.21 -4.77
C LEU A 199 -2.00 -4.44 -3.26
N ASN A 200 -0.79 -4.34 -2.72
CA ASN A 200 -0.51 -4.57 -1.31
C ASN A 200 -0.16 -3.28 -0.58
N LEU A 201 -1.02 -2.91 0.37
CA LEU A 201 -0.85 -1.74 1.21
C LEU A 201 -0.14 -2.20 2.49
N VAL A 202 1.18 -2.07 2.52
CA VAL A 202 2.01 -2.47 3.67
C VAL A 202 1.99 -1.36 4.72
N HIS A 203 1.80 -1.72 5.99
CA HIS A 203 1.86 -0.78 7.11
C HIS A 203 3.23 -0.13 7.23
N CYS A 204 4.24 -0.87 7.70
CA CYS A 204 5.54 -0.25 7.94
C CYS A 204 6.72 -1.22 8.01
N PHE A 205 7.91 -0.62 7.92
CA PHE A 205 9.18 -1.21 8.28
C PHE A 205 9.95 -0.26 9.20
N CYS A 206 10.29 -0.76 10.40
CA CYS A 206 11.04 -0.01 11.42
C CYS A 206 12.50 -0.52 11.53
N PRO A 207 13.41 0.22 12.21
CA PRO A 207 14.81 -0.17 12.38
C PRO A 207 14.96 -1.44 13.24
N LYS A 208 16.02 -2.23 12.99
CA LYS A 208 16.34 -3.46 13.75
C LYS A 208 16.70 -3.22 15.22
N SER A 209 17.22 -2.03 15.53
CA SER A 209 17.93 -1.74 16.78
C SER A 209 17.12 -1.00 17.83
N ILE A 210 15.86 -0.65 17.56
CA ILE A 210 15.00 0.00 18.54
C ILE A 210 14.43 -1.06 19.48
N LYS A 211 15.15 -1.33 20.58
CA LYS A 211 14.69 -2.10 21.75
C LYS A 211 14.05 -1.18 22.80
N ASN A 212 13.13 -0.30 22.39
CA ASN A 212 12.50 0.61 23.34
C ASN A 212 11.18 0.00 23.85
N ARG A 213 11.03 0.01 25.19
CA ARG A 213 9.82 -0.43 25.91
C ARG A 213 8.54 0.29 25.48
N ASP A 214 8.67 1.46 24.84
CA ASP A 214 7.55 2.29 24.36
C ASP A 214 7.31 2.14 22.85
N CYS A 215 8.14 1.34 22.18
CA CYS A 215 7.86 0.84 20.84
C CYS A 215 7.24 -0.53 21.04
N GLU A 216 5.91 -0.61 21.17
CA GLU A 216 5.16 -1.87 21.24
C GLU A 216 5.27 -2.73 19.96
N GLU A 217 6.27 -2.48 19.12
CA GLU A 217 6.69 -3.28 17.98
C GLU A 217 7.67 -4.41 18.33
N GLU A 218 8.33 -4.38 19.49
CA GLU A 218 8.88 -5.64 20.03
C GLU A 218 7.76 -6.62 20.38
N LYS A 219 6.60 -6.10 20.81
CA LYS A 219 5.41 -6.91 21.07
C LYS A 219 4.59 -7.21 19.81
N SER A 220 4.61 -6.36 18.77
CA SER A 220 3.89 -6.55 17.48
C SER A 220 4.70 -7.20 16.35
N GLY A 221 6.02 -7.38 16.55
CA GLY A 221 6.87 -8.22 15.70
C GLY A 221 7.11 -7.65 14.32
N VAL A 222 6.86 -6.36 14.16
CA VAL A 222 7.08 -5.61 12.93
C VAL A 222 8.41 -4.85 13.05
N SER A 223 9.54 -5.55 12.94
CA SER A 223 10.82 -4.88 12.65
C SER A 223 11.70 -5.70 11.69
N SER A 224 12.15 -5.04 10.61
CA SER A 224 13.17 -5.49 9.65
C SER A 224 12.93 -6.71 8.75
N GLY A 225 11.68 -6.96 8.40
CA GLY A 225 11.31 -7.99 7.44
C GLY A 225 11.30 -7.53 5.98
N ASP A 226 11.73 -6.32 5.61
CA ASP A 226 11.47 -5.73 4.28
C ASP A 226 11.91 -6.63 3.11
N SER A 227 13.08 -7.27 3.23
CA SER A 227 13.54 -8.25 2.24
C SER A 227 12.81 -9.59 2.29
N TYR A 228 12.48 -10.06 3.49
CA TYR A 228 11.64 -11.24 3.64
C TYR A 228 10.25 -11.00 3.03
N TYR A 229 9.71 -9.80 3.23
CA TYR A 229 8.39 -9.38 2.78
C TYR A 229 8.31 -9.31 1.26
N ALA A 230 9.27 -8.64 0.62
CA ALA A 230 9.34 -8.58 -0.83
C ALA A 230 9.49 -9.98 -1.46
N ARG A 231 10.38 -10.83 -0.92
CA ARG A 231 10.64 -12.15 -1.52
C ARG A 231 9.56 -13.18 -1.23
N HIS A 232 9.17 -13.31 0.04
CA HIS A 232 8.23 -14.36 0.47
C HIS A 232 6.78 -13.93 0.48
N GLY A 233 6.52 -12.64 0.74
CA GLY A 233 5.20 -12.03 0.63
C GLY A 233 4.87 -11.80 -0.84
N PHE A 234 5.41 -10.74 -1.44
CA PHE A 234 5.10 -10.38 -2.83
C PHE A 234 5.44 -11.51 -3.80
N GLY A 235 6.69 -12.02 -3.77
CA GLY A 235 7.09 -13.12 -4.65
C GLY A 235 6.29 -14.40 -4.42
N GLY A 236 5.86 -14.67 -3.19
CA GLY A 236 5.05 -15.85 -2.85
C GLY A 236 3.62 -15.76 -3.38
N ALA A 237 2.97 -14.61 -3.21
CA ALA A 237 1.63 -14.37 -3.76
C ALA A 237 1.67 -14.32 -5.29
N SER A 238 2.65 -13.62 -5.87
CA SER A 238 2.84 -13.58 -7.32
C SER A 238 3.06 -14.98 -7.90
N LYS A 239 3.88 -15.83 -7.25
CA LYS A 239 4.05 -17.23 -7.64
C LYS A 239 2.73 -18.02 -7.61
N LYS A 240 1.95 -17.87 -6.55
CA LYS A 240 0.71 -18.65 -6.33
C LYS A 240 -0.42 -18.19 -7.24
N TRP A 241 -0.55 -16.89 -7.47
CA TRP A 241 -1.63 -16.33 -8.31
C TRP A 241 -1.20 -16.06 -9.75
N ALA A 242 0.06 -16.27 -10.10
CA ALA A 242 0.59 -16.05 -11.45
C ALA A 242 0.34 -14.63 -12.00
N CYS A 243 0.37 -13.62 -11.13
CA CYS A 243 0.12 -12.22 -11.47
C CYS A 243 1.13 -11.29 -10.78
N PRO A 244 1.35 -10.06 -11.30
CA PRO A 244 2.21 -9.10 -10.65
C PRO A 244 1.62 -8.61 -9.32
N VAL A 245 2.52 -8.28 -8.39
CA VAL A 245 2.22 -7.69 -7.08
C VAL A 245 2.90 -6.33 -7.00
N PHE A 246 2.12 -5.29 -6.69
CA PHE A 246 2.64 -3.96 -6.40
C PHE A 246 2.43 -3.63 -4.93
N GLY A 247 3.44 -3.05 -4.30
CA GLY A 247 3.47 -2.79 -2.87
C GLY A 247 3.85 -1.35 -2.54
N ALA A 248 3.10 -0.74 -1.64
CA ALA A 248 3.43 0.54 -1.01
C ALA A 248 3.71 0.31 0.47
N ALA A 249 4.67 1.04 1.05
CA ALA A 249 5.09 0.84 2.43
C ALA A 249 5.56 2.15 3.09
N VAL A 250 5.46 2.21 4.42
CA VAL A 250 6.13 3.25 5.22
C VAL A 250 7.45 2.74 5.80
N PHE A 251 8.52 3.52 5.72
CA PHE A 251 9.79 3.29 6.38
C PHE A 251 9.98 4.33 7.47
N TYR A 252 9.82 3.92 8.74
CA TYR A 252 9.97 4.83 9.88
C TYR A 252 11.41 4.87 10.37
N SER A 253 11.96 6.07 10.52
CA SER A 253 13.28 6.34 11.12
C SER A 253 14.40 5.50 10.52
N ARG A 254 14.30 5.17 9.23
CA ARG A 254 15.31 4.42 8.48
C ARG A 254 15.32 4.81 7.03
N LYS A 255 16.45 4.52 6.37
CA LYS A 255 16.56 4.62 4.92
C LYS A 255 15.69 3.57 4.23
N VAL A 256 15.03 3.95 3.13
CA VAL A 256 14.44 3.03 2.18
C VAL A 256 15.59 2.30 1.47
N PRO A 257 15.65 0.95 1.48
CA PRO A 257 16.69 0.24 0.75
C PRO A 257 16.56 0.52 -0.75
N GLU A 258 17.66 0.94 -1.37
CA GLU A 258 17.70 1.33 -2.78
C GLU A 258 17.11 0.27 -3.72
N ARG A 259 17.40 -1.01 -3.42
CA ARG A 259 16.95 -2.17 -4.20
C ARG A 259 15.62 -2.77 -3.75
N TRP A 260 14.96 -2.23 -2.72
CA TRP A 260 13.68 -2.80 -2.27
C TRP A 260 12.65 -2.69 -3.40
N PRO A 261 12.05 -3.78 -3.89
CA PRO A 261 11.12 -3.73 -5.02
C PRO A 261 9.71 -3.42 -4.55
N SER A 262 9.08 -2.42 -5.18
CA SER A 262 7.65 -2.13 -5.01
C SER A 262 6.78 -2.72 -6.11
N GLY A 263 7.38 -3.35 -7.13
CA GLY A 263 6.69 -4.16 -8.13
C GLY A 263 7.43 -5.48 -8.29
N VAL A 264 6.71 -6.59 -8.22
CA VAL A 264 7.25 -7.95 -8.27
C VAL A 264 6.41 -8.82 -9.20
N MET A 265 7.07 -9.59 -10.06
CA MET A 265 6.48 -10.67 -10.84
C MET A 265 7.33 -11.92 -10.68
N TRP A 266 6.70 -13.03 -10.33
CA TRP A 266 7.42 -14.29 -10.16
C TRP A 266 7.76 -14.93 -11.50
N ASN A 267 9.04 -14.86 -11.89
CA ASN A 267 9.56 -15.42 -13.14
C ASN A 267 10.61 -16.52 -12.92
N SER A 268 10.74 -17.05 -11.69
CA SER A 268 11.80 -18.01 -11.31
C SER A 268 11.33 -19.47 -11.31
N GLY A 269 10.28 -19.81 -12.05
CA GLY A 269 9.74 -21.16 -12.15
C GLY A 269 9.45 -21.79 -10.78
N ASP A 270 9.92 -23.01 -10.56
CA ASP A 270 9.66 -23.75 -9.32
C ASP A 270 10.57 -23.39 -8.14
N LYS A 271 11.51 -22.45 -8.33
CA LYS A 271 12.44 -22.03 -7.28
C LYS A 271 11.69 -21.66 -5.99
N SER A 272 12.29 -21.97 -4.84
CA SER A 272 11.75 -21.53 -3.56
C SER A 272 11.94 -20.02 -3.40
N THR A 273 10.92 -19.33 -2.87
CA THR A 273 11.00 -17.89 -2.52
C THR A 273 12.10 -17.59 -1.50
N LYS A 274 12.62 -18.60 -0.79
CA LYS A 274 13.77 -18.47 0.12
C LYS A 274 15.08 -18.15 -0.60
N TYR A 275 15.24 -18.70 -1.80
CA TYR A 275 16.48 -18.64 -2.57
C TYR A 275 16.40 -17.66 -3.74
N CYS A 276 15.26 -16.99 -3.95
CA CYS A 276 15.19 -15.93 -4.94
C CYS A 276 15.92 -14.67 -4.46
N ASN A 277 16.42 -13.90 -5.42
CA ASN A 277 16.92 -12.54 -5.23
C ASN A 277 16.03 -11.53 -5.97
N TYR A 278 16.22 -10.25 -5.70
CA TYR A 278 15.39 -9.20 -6.31
C TYR A 278 15.52 -9.12 -7.83
N ASN A 279 16.71 -9.33 -8.40
CA ASN A 279 16.89 -9.22 -9.85
C ASN A 279 16.06 -10.25 -10.61
N GLU A 280 15.73 -11.39 -9.98
CA GLU A 280 14.93 -12.44 -10.59
C GLU A 280 13.43 -12.16 -10.61
N ILE A 281 12.94 -11.23 -9.76
CA ILE A 281 11.50 -11.04 -9.53
C ILE A 281 11.04 -9.59 -9.60
N SER A 282 11.96 -8.62 -9.65
CA SER A 282 11.59 -7.20 -9.57
C SER A 282 11.17 -6.67 -10.93
N LEU A 283 10.00 -6.05 -10.97
CA LEU A 283 9.60 -5.23 -12.10
C LEU A 283 10.40 -3.91 -12.06
N GLN A 284 10.84 -3.44 -13.23
CA GLN A 284 11.53 -2.17 -13.35
C GLN A 284 10.49 -1.07 -13.58
N PRO A 285 10.47 -0.01 -12.76
CA PRO A 285 9.64 1.14 -13.05
C PRO A 285 10.22 1.91 -14.24
N THR A 286 9.34 2.46 -15.06
CA THR A 286 9.67 3.33 -16.18
C THR A 286 10.14 4.71 -15.70
N GLU A 287 9.63 5.17 -14.55
CA GLU A 287 10.04 6.42 -13.94
C GLU A 287 10.21 6.29 -12.41
N LYS A 288 11.18 7.03 -11.85
CA LYS A 288 11.39 7.17 -10.41
C LYS A 288 11.64 8.63 -10.08
N PHE A 289 10.97 9.14 -9.06
CA PHE A 289 11.30 10.45 -8.47
C PHE A 289 10.95 10.46 -6.99
N ASN A 290 11.40 11.49 -6.29
CA ASN A 290 11.06 11.69 -4.89
C ASN A 290 10.55 13.10 -4.65
N LYS A 291 9.75 13.26 -3.61
CA LYS A 291 9.26 14.55 -3.15
C LYS A 291 9.35 14.63 -1.64
N TYR A 292 9.80 15.77 -1.15
CA TYR A 292 9.84 16.08 0.27
C TYR A 292 8.69 17.02 0.62
N ILE A 293 7.88 16.63 1.61
CA ILE A 293 6.74 17.41 2.08
C ILE A 293 6.47 17.06 3.54
N ASN A 294 6.28 18.08 4.39
CA ASN A 294 5.93 17.90 5.80
C ASN A 294 6.78 16.83 6.51
N GLU A 295 8.11 16.93 6.36
CA GLU A 295 9.09 16.00 6.96
C GLU A 295 8.97 14.53 6.50
N CYS A 296 8.14 14.28 5.49
CA CYS A 296 8.03 13.02 4.78
C CYS A 296 8.79 13.09 3.45
N THR A 297 9.53 12.04 3.14
CA THR A 297 10.00 11.80 1.76
C THR A 297 9.13 10.74 1.11
N ALA A 298 8.39 11.11 0.07
CA ALA A 298 7.66 10.18 -0.78
C ALA A 298 8.58 9.74 -1.94
N TYR A 299 8.92 8.45 -1.98
CA TYR A 299 9.60 7.82 -3.11
C TYR A 299 8.55 7.21 -4.02
N ILE A 300 8.49 7.72 -5.25
CA ILE A 300 7.45 7.41 -6.22
C ILE A 300 8.08 6.62 -7.35
N ARG A 301 7.41 5.55 -7.76
CA ARG A 301 7.86 4.65 -8.84
C ARG A 301 6.69 4.31 -9.71
N ILE A 302 6.86 4.49 -11.01
CA ILE A 302 5.80 4.35 -12.01
C ILE A 302 6.11 3.16 -12.90
N TYR A 303 5.10 2.33 -13.15
CA TYR A 303 5.17 1.13 -13.95
C TYR A 303 4.13 1.21 -15.06
N CYS A 304 4.52 1.00 -16.30
CA CYS A 304 3.58 0.77 -17.41
C CYS A 304 3.22 -0.71 -17.44
N ILE A 305 1.92 -1.03 -17.48
CA ILE A 305 1.40 -2.40 -17.31
C ILE A 305 0.40 -2.81 -18.38
#